data_AF-A0A6L3EKP7-F1
#
_entry.id   AF-A0A6L3EKP7-F1
#
_cell.length_a   1.000
_cell.length_b   1.000
_cell.length_c   1.000
_cell.angle_alpha   90.00
_cell.angle_beta   90.00
_cell.angle_gamma   90.00
#
_symmetry.space_group_name_H-M   'P 1'
#
loop_
_entity.id
_entity.type
_entity.pdbx_description
1 polymer ?
#
loop_
_entity_poly.entity_id
_entity_poly.type
_entity_poly.pdbx_seq_one_letter_code
_entity_poly.pdbx_strand_id
1 'polypeptide(L)'
;MLSRVAESIYWMTRYLERVENTARMVMVNANLLMDLPRGAQPEWEPRVFITGATELFESKGRDYQERAVGMFLLGDRDYSGSAISSLH
;
A
#
# COMPACT_ATOMS: atom_id res chain seq x y z
N MET A 1 25.61 3.98 -25.05
CA MET A 1 25.71 4.21 -23.59
C MET A 1 24.55 5.03 -23.01
N LEU A 2 23.94 5.99 -23.72
CA LEU A 2 22.72 6.72 -23.27
C LEU A 2 21.49 5.81 -23.04
N SER A 3 21.31 4.79 -23.88
CA SER A 3 20.16 3.88 -23.83
C SER A 3 20.02 3.14 -22.49
N ARG A 4 21.12 2.70 -21.88
CA ARG A 4 21.09 1.96 -20.61
C ARG A 4 20.73 2.85 -19.42
N VAL A 5 21.21 4.11 -19.41
CA VAL A 5 20.86 5.08 -18.36
C VAL A 5 19.39 5.48 -18.46
N ALA A 6 18.91 5.73 -19.69
CA ALA A 6 17.50 6.03 -19.93
C ALA A 6 16.58 4.87 -19.49
N GLU A 7 16.96 3.62 -19.77
CA GLU A 7 16.25 2.43 -19.32
C GLU A 7 16.24 2.30 -17.79
N SER A 8 17.38 2.51 -17.12
CA SER A 8 17.44 2.47 -15.65
C SER A 8 16.54 3.54 -15.01
N ILE A 9 16.55 4.76 -15.55
CA ILE A 9 15.68 5.85 -15.05
C ILE A 9 14.21 5.52 -15.28
N TYR A 10 13.85 4.99 -16.45
CA TYR A 10 12.49 4.59 -16.76
C TYR A 10 11.94 3.60 -15.72
N TRP A 11 12.69 2.53 -15.43
CA TRP A 11 12.28 1.53 -14.45
C TRP A 11 12.20 2.10 -13.04
N MET A 12 13.21 2.87 -12.60
CA MET A 12 13.20 3.53 -11.30
C MET A 12 11.96 4.40 -11.11
N THR A 13 11.63 5.24 -12.08
CA THR A 13 10.42 6.08 -12.02
C THR A 13 9.17 5.23 -11.95
N ARG A 14 9.08 4.15 -12.73
CA ARG A 14 7.91 3.25 -12.71
C ARG A 14 7.74 2.51 -11.38
N TYR A 15 8.84 2.19 -10.71
CA TYR A 15 8.80 1.62 -9.35
C TYR A 15 8.40 2.67 -8.32
N LEU A 16 8.93 3.88 -8.43
CA LEU A 16 8.57 4.99 -7.54
C LEU A 16 7.08 5.35 -7.65
N GLU A 17 6.53 5.39 -8.87
CA GLU A 17 5.09 5.61 -9.10
C GLU A 17 4.22 4.57 -8.40
N ARG A 18 4.63 3.28 -8.40
CA ARG A 18 3.89 2.22 -7.69
C ARG A 18 3.94 2.41 -6.18
N VAL A 19 5.11 2.74 -5.64
CA VAL A 19 5.28 3.05 -4.21
C VAL A 19 4.42 4.24 -3.82
N GLU A 20 4.42 5.30 -4.62
CA GLU A 20 3.62 6.49 -4.38
C GLU A 20 2.13 6.17 -4.39
N ASN A 21 1.65 5.35 -5.33
CA ASN A 21 0.24 4.95 -5.39
C ASN A 21 -0.19 4.24 -4.09
N THR A 22 0.60 3.29 -3.60
CA THR A 22 0.32 2.57 -2.34
C THR A 22 0.41 3.49 -1.13
N ALA A 23 1.40 4.38 -1.07
CA ALA A 23 1.54 5.36 0.01
C ALA A 23 0.36 6.36 0.03
N ARG A 24 -0.07 6.82 -1.15
CA ARG A 24 -1.22 7.72 -1.31
C ARG A 24 -2.51 7.05 -0.87
N MET A 25 -2.72 5.77 -1.21
CA MET A 25 -3.82 5.01 -0.66
C MET A 25 -3.82 5.10 0.87
N VAL A 26 -2.68 4.80 1.52
CA VAL A 26 -2.56 4.87 2.98
C VAL A 26 -2.87 6.24 3.54
N MET A 27 -2.24 7.28 3.00
CA MET A 27 -2.36 8.68 3.41
C MET A 27 -3.79 9.20 3.34
N VAL A 28 -4.58 8.80 2.34
CA VAL A 28 -5.97 9.25 2.21
C VAL A 28 -6.83 8.82 3.41
N ASN A 29 -6.68 7.59 3.94
CA ASN A 29 -7.43 7.25 5.17
C ASN A 29 -6.88 7.95 6.40
N ALA A 30 -5.56 8.19 6.48
CA ALA A 30 -5.02 8.95 7.60
C ALA A 30 -5.65 10.35 7.67
N ASN A 31 -5.90 10.97 6.51
CA ASN A 31 -6.64 12.23 6.42
C ASN A 31 -8.13 12.07 6.77
N LEU A 32 -8.80 11.05 6.21
CA LEU A 32 -10.21 10.77 6.53
C LEU A 32 -10.43 10.55 8.04
N LEU A 33 -9.47 9.92 8.71
CA LEU A 33 -9.44 9.71 10.16
C LEU A 33 -9.48 11.00 10.96
N MET A 34 -8.86 12.06 10.47
CA MET A 34 -8.87 13.37 11.12
C MET A 34 -10.21 14.09 10.94
N ASP A 35 -10.95 13.77 9.89
CA ASP A 35 -12.25 14.39 9.55
C ASP A 35 -13.46 13.64 10.14
N LEU A 36 -13.24 12.44 10.69
CA LEU A 36 -14.29 11.59 11.24
C LEU A 36 -14.89 12.20 12.53
N PRO A 37 -16.23 12.17 12.70
CA PRO A 37 -16.88 12.56 13.94
C PRO A 37 -16.37 11.74 15.13
N ARG A 38 -16.36 12.33 16.32
CA ARG A 38 -15.97 11.61 17.55
C ARG A 38 -16.81 10.34 17.72
N GLY A 39 -16.15 9.19 17.75
CA GLY A 39 -16.78 7.87 17.92
C GLY A 39 -17.00 7.09 16.63
N ALA A 40 -16.77 7.69 15.46
CA ALA A 40 -16.75 6.94 14.21
C ALA A 40 -15.41 6.19 14.09
N GLN A 41 -15.47 4.90 13.75
CA GLN A 41 -14.27 4.09 13.54
C GLN A 41 -13.96 4.02 12.04
N PRO A 42 -12.69 4.18 11.64
CA PRO A 42 -12.30 3.98 10.26
C PRO A 42 -12.44 2.51 9.84
N GLU A 43 -13.04 2.28 8.69
CA GLU A 43 -13.09 0.95 8.08
C GLU A 43 -11.84 0.75 7.21
N TRP A 44 -10.94 -0.14 7.65
CA TRP A 44 -9.70 -0.46 6.93
C TRP A 44 -9.84 -1.66 6.00
N GLU A 45 -10.90 -2.46 6.14
CA GLU A 45 -11.20 -3.60 5.27
C GLU A 45 -11.32 -3.24 3.79
N PRO A 46 -12.06 -2.18 3.39
CA PRO A 46 -12.20 -1.83 1.98
C PRO A 46 -10.85 -1.56 1.30
N ARG A 47 -9.81 -1.16 2.05
CA ARG A 47 -8.48 -0.87 1.51
C ARG A 47 -7.72 -2.11 1.06
N VAL A 48 -7.91 -3.21 1.77
CA VAL A 48 -7.34 -4.51 1.36
C VAL A 48 -8.19 -5.09 0.24
N PHE A 49 -9.51 -4.88 0.30
CA PHE A 49 -10.42 -5.34 -0.74
C PHE A 49 -10.11 -4.74 -2.12
N ILE A 50 -9.91 -3.42 -2.22
CA ILE A 50 -9.64 -2.77 -3.51
C ILE A 50 -8.31 -3.18 -4.15
N THR A 51 -7.38 -3.75 -3.39
CA THR A 51 -6.13 -4.28 -3.95
C THR A 51 -6.27 -5.70 -4.49
N GLY A 52 -7.41 -6.36 -4.25
CA GLY A 52 -7.61 -7.78 -4.59
C GLY A 52 -6.78 -8.72 -3.73
N ALA A 53 -6.23 -8.27 -2.61
CA ALA A 53 -5.31 -9.04 -1.77
C ALA A 53 -5.95 -9.59 -0.49
N THR A 54 -7.29 -9.58 -0.40
CA THR A 54 -8.07 -10.03 0.76
C THR A 54 -7.69 -11.44 1.20
N GLU A 55 -7.67 -12.41 0.27
CA GLU A 55 -7.32 -13.80 0.62
C GLU A 55 -5.91 -13.92 1.21
N LEU A 56 -4.93 -13.22 0.64
CA LEU A 56 -3.56 -13.20 1.15
C LEU A 56 -3.49 -12.56 2.54
N PHE A 57 -4.21 -11.46 2.74
CA PHE A 57 -4.27 -10.77 4.03
C PHE A 57 -4.89 -11.63 5.13
N GLU A 58 -6.03 -12.25 4.84
CA GLU A 58 -6.77 -13.10 5.79
C GLU A 58 -6.03 -14.41 6.08
N SER A 59 -5.35 -15.00 5.09
CA SER A 59 -4.51 -16.19 5.30
C SER A 59 -3.40 -15.98 6.33
N LYS A 60 -2.98 -14.73 6.55
CA LYS A 60 -1.99 -14.34 7.57
C LYS A 60 -2.61 -14.12 8.96
N GLY A 61 -3.91 -14.36 9.14
CA GLY A 61 -4.62 -14.26 10.43
C GLY A 61 -4.68 -12.83 10.98
N ARG A 62 -4.66 -11.82 10.11
CA ARG A 62 -4.65 -10.40 10.51
C ARG A 62 -6.06 -9.87 10.71
N ASP A 63 -6.19 -8.94 11.65
CA ASP A 63 -7.40 -8.14 11.79
C ASP A 63 -7.33 -6.89 10.90
N TYR A 64 -8.48 -6.33 10.56
CA TYR A 64 -8.58 -5.10 9.78
C TYR A 64 -8.32 -3.84 10.63
N GLN A 65 -7.34 -3.90 11.53
CA GLN A 65 -6.85 -2.74 12.28
C GLN A 65 -5.89 -1.92 11.44
N GLU A 66 -5.84 -0.60 11.69
CA GLU A 66 -4.96 0.34 11.00
C GLU A 66 -3.52 -0.17 10.87
N ARG A 67 -2.94 -0.62 11.99
CA ARG A 67 -1.56 -1.09 12.02
C ARG A 67 -1.35 -2.32 11.15
N ALA A 68 -2.26 -3.29 11.21
CA ALA A 68 -2.15 -4.54 10.47
C ALA A 68 -2.26 -4.32 8.96
N VAL A 69 -3.22 -3.50 8.54
CA VAL A 69 -3.40 -3.09 7.13
C VAL A 69 -2.25 -2.22 6.64
N GLY A 70 -1.79 -1.25 7.45
CA GLY A 70 -0.64 -0.42 7.14
C GLY A 70 0.64 -1.24 6.94
N MET A 71 0.93 -2.17 7.86
CA MET A 71 2.06 -3.08 7.72
C MET A 71 1.94 -3.97 6.48
N PHE A 72 0.74 -4.43 6.14
CA PHE A 72 0.51 -5.24 4.95
C PHE A 72 0.79 -4.45 3.66
N LEU A 73 0.18 -3.27 3.52
CA LEU A 73 0.30 -2.44 2.32
C LEU A 73 1.70 -1.84 2.15
N LEU A 74 2.42 -1.56 3.23
CA LEU A 74 3.72 -0.89 3.14
C LEU A 74 4.91 -1.84 3.25
N GLY A 75 4.83 -2.86 4.11
CA GLY A 75 6.01 -3.61 4.57
C GLY A 75 5.98 -5.12 4.34
N ASP A 76 4.87 -5.69 3.88
CA ASP A 76 4.77 -7.15 3.70
C ASP A 76 5.43 -7.59 2.39
N ARG A 77 6.51 -8.37 2.50
CA ARG A 77 7.29 -8.86 1.35
C ARG A 77 6.58 -9.98 0.59
N ASP A 78 5.61 -10.66 1.21
CA ASP A 78 4.84 -11.71 0.52
C ASP A 78 3.71 -11.09 -0.32
N TYR A 79 3.35 -9.83 -0.04
CA TYR A 79 2.44 -9.06 -0.88
C TYR A 79 3.23 -8.27 -1.91
N SER A 80 3.13 -8.67 -3.19
CA SER A 80 3.86 -8.04 -4.31
C SER A 80 3.47 -6.57 -4.55
N GLY A 81 2.24 -6.19 -4.20
CA GLY A 81 1.75 -4.82 -4.30
C GLY A 81 2.14 -3.92 -3.13
N SER A 82 2.92 -4.43 -2.16
CA SER A 82 3.39 -3.60 -1.05
C SER A 82 4.42 -2.58 -1.51
N ALA A 83 4.56 -1.49 -0.75
CA ALA A 83 5.55 -0.45 -1.06
C ALA A 83 6.97 -1.02 -1.08
N ILE A 84 7.34 -1.89 -0.13
CA ILE A 84 8.67 -2.51 -0.11
C ILE A 84 8.90 -3.47 -1.28
N SER A 85 7.88 -4.25 -1.67
CA SER A 85 7.97 -5.18 -2.80
C SER A 85 8.01 -4.46 -4.15
N SER A 86 7.51 -3.22 -4.21
CA SER A 86 7.49 -2.39 -5.43
C SER A 86 8.85 -1.77 -5.78
N LEU A 87 9.84 -1.83 -4.90
CA LEU A 87 11.20 -1.29 -5.10
C LEU A 87 12.21 -2.31 -5.64
N HIS A 88 11.73 -3.47 -6.11
CA HIS A 88 12.55 -4.59 -6.57
C HIS A 88 12.64 -4.71 -8.10
#